data_AF-A0A4R6ZV28-F1
#
_entry.id   AF-A0A4R6ZV28-F1
#
_cell.length_a   1.000
_cell.length_b   1.000
_cell.length_c   1.000
_cell.angle_alpha   90.00
_cell.angle_beta   90.00
_cell.angle_gamma   90.00
#
_symmetry.space_group_name_H-M   'P 1'
#
loop_
_entity.id
_entity.type
_entity.pdbx_description
1 polymer ?
#
loop_
_entity_poly.entity_id
_entity_poly.type
_entity_poly.pdbx_seq_one_letter_code
_entity_poly.pdbx_strand_id
1 'polypeptide(L)'
;MTVDVHQRVIDELQAVLDDTRAIMESFEATGMDEQMPEDYNKLLAILEEAVTQQREHTLAMLNKIRQTGNPATFDVNQGNTPAKNL
;
A
#
# COMPACT_ATOMS: atom_id res chain seq x y z
N MET A 1 11.71 9.16 9.12
CA MET A 1 10.41 9.74 8.71
C MET A 1 9.50 9.86 9.94
N THR A 2 8.49 10.72 9.88
CA THR A 2 7.44 10.79 10.92
C THR A 2 6.39 9.70 10.68
N VAL A 3 5.49 9.50 11.63
CA VAL A 3 4.34 8.59 11.50
C VAL A 3 3.49 9.00 10.28
N ASP A 4 3.16 10.28 10.16
CA ASP A 4 2.32 10.78 9.04
C ASP A 4 2.96 10.56 7.67
N VAL A 5 4.28 10.69 7.57
CA VAL A 5 4.97 10.43 6.30
C VAL A 5 4.97 8.93 5.98
N HIS A 6 5.12 8.05 6.98
CA HIS A 6 4.96 6.61 6.75
C HIS A 6 3.54 6.25 6.32
N GLN A 7 2.51 6.80 6.98
CA GLN A 7 1.12 6.57 6.61
C GLN A 7 0.84 7.03 5.18
N ARG A 8 1.29 8.22 4.80
CA ARG A 8 1.12 8.73 3.43
C ARG A 8 1.75 7.81 2.39
N VAL A 9 2.96 7.30 2.65
CA VAL A 9 3.61 6.37 1.71
C VAL A 9 2.85 5.04 1.63
N ILE A 10 2.31 4.55 2.76
CA ILE A 10 1.43 3.36 2.77
C ILE A 10 0.19 3.58 1.90
N ASP A 11 -0.44 4.74 1.99
CA ASP A 11 -1.63 5.10 1.22
C ASP A 11 -1.31 5.20 -0.29
N GLU A 12 -0.17 5.82 -0.64
CA GLU A 12 0.29 5.92 -2.04
C GLU A 12 0.64 4.53 -2.61
N LEU A 13 1.28 3.66 -1.82
CA LEU A 13 1.55 2.26 -2.21
C LEU A 13 0.26 1.45 -2.37
N GLN A 14 -0.76 1.70 -1.55
CA GLN A 14 -2.06 1.05 -1.70
C GLN A 14 -2.71 1.42 -3.04
N ALA A 15 -2.65 2.70 -3.45
CA ALA A 15 -3.17 3.12 -4.75
C ALA A 15 -2.45 2.41 -5.92
N VAL A 16 -1.12 2.28 -5.85
CA VAL A 16 -0.33 1.53 -6.86
C VAL A 16 -0.74 0.06 -6.92
N LEU A 17 -0.97 -0.57 -5.76
CA LEU A 17 -1.42 -1.97 -5.71
C LEU A 17 -2.81 -2.14 -6.35
N ASP A 18 -3.74 -1.22 -6.08
CA ASP A 18 -5.09 -1.28 -6.62
C ASP A 18 -5.10 -1.05 -8.14
N ASP A 19 -4.35 -0.06 -8.63
CA ASP A 19 -4.21 0.21 -10.06
C ASP A 19 -3.55 -0.96 -10.80
N THR A 20 -2.48 -1.54 -10.25
CA THR A 20 -1.76 -2.66 -10.88
C THR A 20 -2.65 -3.91 -10.97
N ARG A 21 -3.43 -4.19 -9.92
CA ARG A 21 -4.41 -5.29 -9.94
C ARG A 21 -5.48 -5.08 -10.99
N ALA A 22 -6.03 -3.86 -11.11
CA ALA A 22 -7.03 -3.55 -12.13
C ALA A 22 -6.48 -3.75 -13.56
N ILE A 23 -5.22 -3.39 -13.80
CA ILE A 23 -4.57 -3.63 -15.09
C ILE A 23 -4.40 -5.13 -15.33
N MET A 24 -3.96 -5.89 -14.34
CA MET A 24 -3.80 -7.35 -14.46
C MET A 24 -5.14 -8.06 -14.74
N GLU A 25 -6.22 -7.67 -14.06
CA GLU A 25 -7.56 -8.19 -14.33
C GLU A 25 -7.98 -7.93 -15.79
N SER A 26 -7.65 -6.75 -16.34
CA SER A 26 -7.89 -6.46 -17.76
C SER A 26 -7.01 -7.30 -18.69
N PHE A 27 -5.75 -7.57 -18.32
CA PHE A 27 -4.87 -8.44 -19.10
C PHE A 27 -5.43 -9.85 -19.17
N GLU A 28 -5.79 -10.43 -18.02
CA GLU A 28 -6.39 -11.76 -17.91
C GLU A 28 -7.72 -11.85 -18.66
N ALA A 29 -8.59 -10.84 -18.53
CA ALA A 29 -9.88 -10.82 -19.22
C ALA A 29 -9.76 -10.76 -20.75
N THR A 30 -8.64 -10.27 -21.27
CA THR A 30 -8.38 -10.15 -22.72
C THR A 30 -7.42 -11.20 -23.25
N GLY A 31 -6.90 -12.10 -22.39
CA GLY A 31 -5.87 -13.08 -22.72
C GLY A 31 -4.52 -12.45 -23.05
N MET A 32 -4.28 -11.20 -22.65
CA MET A 32 -3.02 -10.50 -22.83
C MET A 32 -1.95 -10.98 -21.85
N ASP A 33 -2.33 -11.58 -20.73
CA ASP A 33 -1.41 -12.26 -19.81
C ASP A 33 -0.63 -13.39 -20.52
N GLU A 34 -1.31 -14.17 -21.37
CA GLU A 34 -0.67 -15.23 -22.17
C GLU A 34 0.08 -14.68 -23.40
N GLN A 35 -0.47 -13.65 -24.04
CA GLN A 35 0.11 -13.06 -25.27
C GLN A 35 1.30 -12.14 -24.98
N MET A 36 1.34 -11.53 -23.80
CA MET A 36 2.35 -10.56 -23.37
C MET A 36 2.91 -10.95 -21.98
N PRO A 37 3.49 -12.15 -21.83
CA PRO A 37 3.90 -12.67 -20.53
C PRO A 37 5.02 -11.85 -19.90
N GLU A 38 5.88 -11.22 -20.69
CA GLU A 38 6.92 -10.32 -20.16
C GLU A 38 6.34 -9.08 -19.49
N ASP A 39 5.30 -8.48 -20.06
CA ASP A 39 4.65 -7.31 -19.49
C ASP A 39 3.78 -7.68 -18.30
N TYR A 40 3.09 -8.82 -18.35
CA TYR A 40 2.38 -9.37 -17.20
C TYR A 40 3.33 -9.67 -16.03
N ASN A 41 4.51 -10.23 -16.30
CA ASN A 41 5.54 -10.45 -15.27
C ASN A 41 6.07 -9.14 -14.65
N LYS A 42 6.12 -8.03 -15.40
CA LYS A 42 6.47 -6.71 -14.84
C LYS A 42 5.40 -6.22 -13.88
N LEU A 43 4.11 -6.42 -14.20
CA LEU A 43 3.00 -6.08 -13.30
C LEU A 43 3.08 -6.89 -12.00
N LEU A 44 3.39 -8.19 -12.09
CA LEU A 44 3.64 -9.03 -10.91
C LEU A 44 4.80 -8.53 -10.06
N ALA A 45 5.92 -8.15 -10.69
CA ALA A 45 7.07 -7.60 -9.97
C ALA A 45 6.74 -6.28 -9.25
N ILE A 46 5.94 -5.42 -9.88
CA ILE A 46 5.45 -4.17 -9.26
C ILE A 46 4.59 -4.49 -8.01
N LEU A 47 3.69 -5.48 -8.10
CA LEU A 47 2.89 -5.90 -6.94
C LEU A 47 3.78 -6.40 -5.79
N GLU A 48 4.75 -7.27 -6.09
CA GLU A 48 5.67 -7.82 -5.07
C GLU A 48 6.47 -6.71 -4.38
N GLU A 49 7.01 -5.79 -5.17
CA GLU A 49 7.78 -4.66 -4.65
C GLU A 49 6.91 -3.74 -3.79
N ALA A 50 5.72 -3.37 -4.26
CA ALA A 50 4.83 -2.47 -3.53
C ALA A 50 4.34 -3.09 -2.21
N VAL A 51 4.01 -4.39 -2.18
CA VAL A 51 3.67 -5.10 -0.93
C VAL A 51 4.85 -5.12 0.05
N THR A 52 6.06 -5.37 -0.47
CA THR A 52 7.29 -5.37 0.35
C THR A 52 7.51 -4.00 0.99
N GLN A 53 7.46 -2.93 0.19
CA GLN A 53 7.62 -1.56 0.68
C GLN A 53 6.51 -1.16 1.66
N GLN A 54 5.26 -1.55 1.42
CA GLN A 54 4.13 -1.23 2.31
C GLN A 54 4.34 -1.88 3.69
N ARG A 55 4.81 -3.13 3.71
CA ARG A 55 5.16 -3.84 4.95
C ARG A 55 6.31 -3.16 5.69
N GLU A 56 7.36 -2.76 4.98
CA GLU A 56 8.50 -2.06 5.57
C GLU A 56 8.09 -0.73 6.21
N HIS A 57 7.28 0.08 5.51
CA HIS A 57 6.77 1.34 6.05
C HIS A 57 5.83 1.12 7.23
N THR A 58 5.00 0.08 7.21
CA THR A 58 4.13 -0.28 8.35
C THR A 58 4.96 -0.64 9.58
N LEU A 59 6.00 -1.47 9.43
CA LEU A 59 6.89 -1.84 10.52
C LEU A 59 7.68 -0.64 11.05
N ALA A 60 8.17 0.23 10.16
CA ALA A 60 8.86 1.46 10.54
C ALA A 60 7.94 2.41 11.31
N MET A 61 6.69 2.57 10.87
CA MET A 61 5.66 3.35 11.55
C MET A 61 5.38 2.81 12.96
N LEU A 62 5.15 1.50 13.09
CA LEU A 62 4.92 0.84 14.39
C LEU A 62 6.10 1.01 15.35
N ASN A 63 7.33 0.86 14.83
CA ASN A 63 8.53 1.10 15.62
C ASN A 63 8.62 2.56 16.08
N LYS A 64 8.24 3.51 15.22
CA LYS A 64 8.23 4.94 15.55
C LYS A 64 7.19 5.27 16.62
N ILE A 65 5.97 4.75 16.49
CA ILE A 65 4.88 4.88 17.47
C ILE A 65 5.32 4.38 18.84
N ARG A 66 5.97 3.20 18.89
CA ARG A 66 6.50 2.62 20.14
C ARG A 66 7.57 3.50 20.78
N GLN A 67 8.43 4.14 19.98
CA GLN A 67 9.47 5.05 20.49
C GLN A 67 8.90 6.39 21.00
N THR A 68 7.82 6.89 20.38
CA THR A 68 7.23 8.18 20.75
C THR A 68 6.20 8.09 21.88
N GLY A 69 5.91 6.89 22.39
CA GLY A 69 5.02 6.67 23.54
C GLY A 69 3.57 7.09 23.32
N ASN A 70 3.15 7.31 22.07
CA ASN A 70 1.81 7.79 21.74
C ASN A 70 0.96 6.64 21.15
N PRO A 71 0.03 6.02 21.90
CA PRO A 71 -0.76 4.89 21.41
C PRO A 71 -1.90 5.30 20.44
N ALA A 72 -2.09 6.59 20.14
CA ALA A 72 -3.30 7.09 19.50
C ALA A 72 -3.45 6.88 17.98
N THR A 73 -2.49 6.25 17.30
CA THR A 73 -2.46 6.23 15.81
C THR A 73 -2.59 4.84 15.18
N PHE A 74 -2.82 3.77 15.94
CA PHE A 74 -2.94 2.44 15.35
C PHE A 74 -4.34 1.87 15.57
N ASP A 75 -5.32 2.44 14.87
CA ASP A 75 -6.58 1.72 14.58
C ASP A 75 -6.33 0.84 13.35
N VAL A 76 -6.15 -0.44 13.59
CA VAL A 76 -5.86 -1.45 12.55
C VAL A 76 -7.10 -1.76 11.70
N ASN A 77 -8.26 -1.11 11.95
CA ASN A 77 -9.54 -1.57 11.43
C ASN A 77 -10.60 -0.52 11.03
N GLN A 78 -10.38 0.80 11.01
CA GLN A 78 -11.47 1.72 10.63
C GLN A 78 -11.11 2.90 9.71
N GLY A 79 -11.84 2.97 8.60
CA GLY A 79 -12.09 4.22 7.88
C GLY A 79 -12.96 5.17 8.69
N ASN A 80 -12.36 5.93 9.61
CA ASN A 80 -13.08 6.96 10.34
C ASN A 80 -12.31 8.29 10.35
N THR A 81 -13.02 9.32 9.91
CA THR A 81 -12.60 10.69 9.67
C THR A 81 -12.12 11.36 10.96
N PRO A 82 -11.09 12.22 10.95
CA PRO A 82 -10.73 12.97 12.14
C PRO A 82 -11.87 13.92 12.50
N ALA A 83 -12.33 13.85 13.74
CA ALA A 83 -13.31 14.76 14.31
C ALA A 83 -12.85 16.21 14.09
N LYS A 84 -13.68 16.99 13.41
CA LYS A 84 -13.56 18.45 13.35
C LYS A 84 -13.68 18.99 14.76
N ASN A 85 -12.59 19.49 15.32
CA ASN A 85 -12.67 20.33 16.52
C ASN A 85 -13.27 21.68 16.11
N LEU A 86 -14.48 21.94 16.62
CA LEU A 86 -15.12 23.25 16.73
C LEU A 86 -14.40 24.11 17.78
#